data_AF-A0A520G8K0-F1
#
_entry.id   AF-A0A520G8K0-F1
#
_cell.length_a   1.000
_cell.length_b   1.000
_cell.length_c   1.000
_cell.angle_alpha   90.00
_cell.angle_beta   90.00
_cell.angle_gamma   90.00
#
_symmetry.space_group_name_H-M   'P 1'
#
loop_
_entity.id
_entity.type
_entity.pdbx_description
1 polymer ?
#
loop_
_entity_poly.entity_id
_entity_poly.type
_entity_poly.pdbx_seq_one_letter_code
_entity_poly.pdbx_strand_id
1 'polypeptide(L)'
;VSGTLKVTKSGIQINTISRPGAAVGEISLLLDAPYSATVVASEPCVLRHAADGRTFLASNPQITHLIAAGLAERLHYVTSYLADLKNQYGDSPGLAMVGEVLHQLAHHQRPPARPGSAREPNPDY
;
A
#
# COMPACT_ATOMS: atom_id res chain seq x y z
N VAL A 1 -5.42 -3.34 -20.57
CA VAL A 1 -5.19 -2.21 -19.64
C VAL A 1 -4.00 -1.43 -20.14
N SER A 2 -4.10 -0.10 -20.21
CA SER A 2 -3.07 0.78 -20.80
C SER A 2 -3.16 2.20 -20.23
N GLY A 3 -2.09 2.97 -20.41
CA GLY A 3 -2.01 4.37 -20.01
C GLY A 3 -1.16 4.61 -18.76
N THR A 4 -1.10 5.86 -18.34
CA THR A 4 -0.26 6.35 -17.26
C THR A 4 -1.08 7.16 -16.26
N LEU A 5 -0.88 6.89 -14.98
CA LEU A 5 -1.54 7.55 -13.86
C LEU A 5 -0.53 8.31 -13.01
N LYS A 6 -0.89 9.50 -12.55
CA LYS A 6 -0.13 10.28 -11.57
C LYS A 6 -0.78 10.15 -10.20
N VAL A 7 0.02 9.88 -9.18
CA VAL A 7 -0.42 9.80 -7.79
C VAL A 7 0.06 11.03 -7.05
N THR A 8 -0.88 11.77 -6.48
CA THR A 8 -0.63 13.02 -5.77
C THR A 8 -1.10 12.91 -4.34
N LYS A 9 -0.25 13.26 -3.37
CA LYS A 9 -0.59 13.33 -1.95
C LYS A 9 -0.35 14.75 -1.46
N SER A 10 -1.37 15.37 -0.88
CA SER A 10 -1.29 16.76 -0.38
C SER A 10 -0.76 17.75 -1.43
N GLY A 11 -1.18 17.61 -2.70
CA GLY A 11 -0.74 18.47 -3.81
C GLY A 11 0.62 18.11 -4.42
N ILE A 12 1.38 17.18 -3.83
CA ILE A 12 2.71 16.77 -4.30
C ILE A 12 2.58 15.45 -5.09
N GLN A 13 3.11 15.40 -6.31
CA GLN A 13 3.18 14.16 -7.08
C GLN A 13 4.22 13.24 -6.44
N ILE A 14 3.78 12.09 -5.93
CA ILE A 14 4.63 11.12 -5.22
C ILE A 14 4.97 9.90 -6.07
N ASN A 15 4.19 9.62 -7.12
CA ASN A 15 4.43 8.47 -7.98
C ASN A 15 3.80 8.63 -9.37
N THR A 16 4.31 7.85 -10.33
CA THR A 16 3.74 7.64 -11.65
C THR A 16 3.56 6.14 -11.88
N ILE A 17 2.36 5.71 -12.24
CA ILE A 17 2.01 4.31 -12.51
C ILE A 17 1.79 4.17 -14.02
N SER A 18 2.69 3.47 -14.70
CA SER A 18 2.60 3.18 -16.14
C SER A 18 2.63 1.68 -16.46
N ARG A 19 2.88 0.83 -15.45
CA ARG A 19 3.03 -0.62 -15.64
C ARG A 19 1.66 -1.31 -15.71
N PRO A 20 1.38 -2.07 -16.78
CA PRO A 20 0.20 -2.95 -16.83
C PRO A 20 0.19 -3.92 -15.64
N GLY A 21 -0.99 -4.08 -15.03
CA GLY A 21 -1.18 -4.95 -13.85
C GLY A 21 -0.88 -4.28 -12.50
N ALA A 22 -0.47 -3.00 -12.48
CA ALA A 22 -0.45 -2.23 -11.24
C ALA A 22 -1.88 -2.01 -10.73
N ALA A 23 -2.07 -2.17 -9.42
CA ALA A 23 -3.32 -1.88 -8.73
C ALA A 23 -3.29 -0.47 -8.13
N VAL A 24 -4.47 0.13 -7.97
CA VAL A 24 -4.67 1.43 -7.33
C VAL A 24 -5.85 1.32 -6.38
N GLY A 25 -5.75 1.95 -5.21
CA GLY A 25 -6.77 1.90 -4.16
C GLY A 25 -6.69 0.64 -3.28
N GLU A 26 -5.74 -0.24 -3.56
CA GLU A 26 -5.50 -1.49 -2.84
C GLU A 26 -5.08 -1.26 -1.39
N ILE A 27 -4.29 -0.22 -1.11
CA ILE A 27 -3.85 0.12 0.25
C ILE A 27 -5.05 0.50 1.12
N SER A 28 -5.89 1.42 0.63
CA SER A 28 -7.10 1.85 1.35
C SER A 28 -8.07 0.71 1.58
N LEU A 29 -8.25 -0.16 0.57
CA LEU A 29 -9.07 -1.37 0.69
C LEU A 29 -8.55 -2.35 1.74
N LEU A 30 -7.25 -2.68 1.70
CA LEU A 30 -6.62 -3.64 2.60
C LEU A 30 -6.53 -3.11 4.04
N LEU A 31 -6.28 -1.81 4.19
CA LEU A 31 -6.22 -1.14 5.49
C LEU A 31 -7.59 -0.70 6.01
N ASP A 32 -8.68 -0.91 5.28
CA ASP A 32 -9.99 -0.36 5.68
C ASP A 32 -9.90 1.11 6.12
N ALA A 33 -9.30 1.94 5.26
CA ALA A 33 -8.94 3.31 5.57
C ALA A 33 -9.32 4.25 4.41
N PRO A 34 -9.52 5.56 4.68
CA PRO A 34 -9.75 6.54 3.61
C PRO A 34 -8.63 6.56 2.56
N TYR A 35 -8.94 7.10 1.38
CA TYR A 35 -7.94 7.31 0.34
C TYR A 35 -6.88 8.32 0.79
N SER A 36 -5.62 7.89 0.79
CA SER A 36 -4.49 8.71 1.24
C SER A 36 -3.87 9.57 0.16
N ALA A 37 -4.29 9.40 -1.09
CA ALA A 37 -3.76 10.10 -2.26
C ALA A 37 -4.82 10.18 -3.37
N THR A 38 -4.68 11.17 -4.24
CA THR A 38 -5.48 11.34 -5.45
C THR A 38 -4.75 10.72 -6.62
N VAL A 39 -5.47 10.02 -7.48
CA VAL A 39 -4.91 9.43 -8.71
C VAL A 39 -5.60 10.01 -9.92
N VAL A 40 -4.81 10.53 -10.87
CA VAL A 40 -5.31 11.21 -12.07
C VAL A 40 -4.67 10.57 -13.29
N ALA A 41 -5.47 10.26 -14.31
CA ALA A 41 -4.96 9.82 -15.59
C ALA A 41 -4.21 10.99 -16.28
N SER A 42 -2.95 10.77 -16.64
CA SER A 42 -2.14 11.79 -17.35
C SER A 42 -2.25 11.69 -18.86
N GLU A 43 -2.88 10.62 -19.35
CA GLU A 43 -3.15 10.33 -20.76
C GLU A 43 -4.42 9.46 -20.86
N PRO A 44 -4.97 9.21 -22.06
CA PRO A 44 -6.06 8.24 -22.21
C PRO A 44 -5.70 6.88 -21.62
N CYS A 45 -6.47 6.43 -20.63
CA CYS A 45 -6.21 5.21 -19.88
C CYS A 45 -7.36 4.20 -20.00
N VAL A 46 -7.01 2.91 -20.02
CA VAL A 46 -7.96 1.80 -19.94
C VAL A 46 -7.65 1.00 -18.68
N LEU A 47 -8.57 1.04 -17.72
CA LEU A 47 -8.44 0.39 -16.42
C LEU A 47 -9.51 -0.70 -16.25
N ARG A 48 -9.23 -1.68 -15.39
CA ARG A 48 -10.26 -2.62 -14.91
C ARG A 48 -10.72 -2.16 -13.54
N HIS A 49 -12.03 -2.04 -13.38
CA HIS A 49 -12.65 -1.63 -12.13
C HIS A 49 -13.22 -2.84 -11.40
N ALA A 50 -12.82 -3.04 -10.15
CA ALA A 50 -13.44 -4.00 -9.25
C ALA A 50 -14.50 -3.27 -8.42
N ALA A 51 -15.78 -3.44 -8.79
CA ALA A 51 -16.89 -2.75 -8.14
C ALA A 51 -16.99 -3.10 -6.64
N ASP A 52 -16.74 -4.36 -6.30
CA ASP A 52 -16.52 -4.82 -4.93
C ASP A 52 -15.09 -5.35 -4.80
N GLY A 53 -14.18 -4.49 -4.35
CA GLY A 53 -12.78 -4.84 -4.16
C GLY A 53 -12.57 -5.95 -3.13
N ARG A 54 -13.39 -6.01 -2.06
CA ARG A 54 -13.21 -7.01 -0.99
C ARG A 54 -13.57 -8.40 -1.49
N THR A 55 -14.75 -8.53 -2.12
CA THR A 55 -15.19 -9.79 -2.72
C THR A 55 -14.27 -10.22 -3.85
N PHE A 56 -13.77 -9.26 -4.64
CA PHE A 56 -12.82 -9.52 -5.71
C PHE A 56 -11.50 -10.13 -5.20
N LEU A 57 -10.90 -9.56 -4.15
CA LEU A 57 -9.68 -10.11 -3.56
C LEU A 57 -9.90 -11.46 -2.88
N ALA A 58 -11.02 -11.63 -2.18
CA ALA A 58 -11.37 -12.90 -1.53
C ALA A 58 -11.56 -14.05 -2.55
N SER A 59 -12.20 -13.75 -3.68
CA SER A 59 -12.48 -14.75 -4.72
C SER A 59 -11.29 -15.02 -5.66
N ASN A 60 -10.24 -14.19 -5.63
CA ASN A 60 -9.11 -14.30 -6.56
C ASN A 60 -7.75 -14.29 -5.82
N PRO A 61 -7.34 -15.41 -5.19
CA PRO A 61 -6.11 -15.49 -4.40
C PRO A 61 -4.84 -15.12 -5.17
N GLN A 62 -4.79 -15.42 -6.48
CA GLN A 62 -3.65 -15.05 -7.33
C GLN A 62 -3.48 -13.52 -7.44
N ILE A 63 -4.59 -12.78 -7.52
CA ILE A 63 -4.56 -11.31 -7.60
C ILE A 63 -4.15 -10.73 -6.25
N THR A 64 -4.68 -11.27 -5.16
CA THR A 64 -4.28 -10.92 -3.80
C THR A 64 -2.79 -11.13 -3.59
N HIS A 65 -2.23 -12.24 -4.06
CA HIS A 65 -0.80 -12.52 -4.00
C HIS A 65 0.01 -11.49 -4.81
N LEU A 66 -0.41 -11.16 -6.03
CA LEU A 66 0.25 -10.13 -6.87
C LEU A 66 0.28 -8.76 -6.18
N ILE A 67 -0.83 -8.36 -5.56
CA ILE A 67 -0.92 -7.10 -4.81
C ILE A 67 -0.01 -7.14 -3.59
N ALA A 68 -0.02 -8.24 -2.82
CA ALA A 68 0.82 -8.41 -1.64
C ALA A 68 2.31 -8.37 -2.00
N ALA A 69 2.73 -9.06 -3.06
CA ALA A 69 4.10 -9.01 -3.55
C ALA A 69 4.52 -7.60 -3.98
N GLY A 70 3.66 -6.87 -4.71
CA GLY A 70 3.94 -5.48 -5.11
C GLY A 70 3.96 -4.49 -3.95
N LEU A 71 3.19 -4.74 -2.88
CA LEU A 71 3.28 -3.97 -1.64
C LEU A 71 4.57 -4.26 -0.89
N ALA A 72 4.93 -5.54 -0.75
CA ALA A 72 6.15 -5.97 -0.08
C ALA A 72 7.40 -5.43 -0.79
N GLU A 73 7.44 -5.47 -2.11
CA GLU A 73 8.52 -4.92 -2.92
C GLU A 73 8.65 -3.40 -2.72
N ARG A 74 7.53 -2.65 -2.78
CA ARG A 74 7.55 -1.20 -2.50
C ARG A 74 8.04 -0.89 -1.09
N LEU A 75 7.56 -1.64 -0.10
CA LEU A 75 8.00 -1.46 1.28
C LEU A 75 9.51 -1.73 1.39
N HIS A 76 9.99 -2.82 0.79
CA HIS A 76 11.40 -3.16 0.77
C HIS A 76 12.24 -2.03 0.19
N TYR A 77 11.91 -1.51 -0.99
CA TYR A 77 12.64 -0.39 -1.59
C TYR A 77 12.65 0.86 -0.71
N VAL A 78 11.49 1.24 -0.13
CA VAL A 78 11.40 2.39 0.75
C VAL A 78 12.29 2.19 1.98
N THR A 79 12.21 1.03 2.63
CA THR A 79 13.03 0.74 3.82
C THR A 79 14.53 0.68 3.53
N SER A 80 14.93 0.11 2.39
CA SER A 80 16.33 0.06 1.97
C SER A 80 16.86 1.46 1.68
N TYR A 81 16.10 2.27 0.92
CA TYR A 81 16.48 3.65 0.63
C TYR A 81 16.60 4.49 1.92
N LEU A 82 15.69 4.30 2.86
CA LEU A 82 15.76 4.96 4.17
C LEU A 82 16.99 4.52 4.97
N ALA A 83 17.36 3.24 4.95
CA ALA A 83 18.57 2.74 5.59
C ALA A 83 19.83 3.39 4.99
N ASP A 84 19.88 3.48 3.66
CA ASP A 84 20.98 4.14 2.94
C ASP A 84 21.09 5.63 3.31
N LEU A 85 19.97 6.34 3.39
CA LEU A 85 19.95 7.74 3.82
C LEU A 85 20.46 7.91 5.25
N LYS A 86 20.07 7.03 6.18
CA LYS A 86 20.57 7.07 7.56
C LYS A 86 22.08 6.82 7.63
N ASN A 87 22.59 5.91 6.80
CA ASN A 87 24.04 5.65 6.73
C ASN A 87 24.81 6.84 6.14
N GLN A 88 24.25 7.53 5.14
CA GLN A 88 24.91 8.65 4.46
C GLN A 88 24.87 9.97 5.25
N TYR A 89 23.83 10.18 6.06
CA TYR A 89 23.55 11.48 6.68
C TYR A 89 23.25 11.40 8.19
N GLY A 90 23.63 10.31 8.85
CA GLY A 90 23.31 10.05 10.27
C GLY A 90 23.72 11.18 11.24
N ASP A 91 24.77 11.92 10.90
CA ASP A 91 25.28 13.04 11.71
C ASP A 91 24.67 14.41 11.34
N SER A 92 23.76 14.47 10.36
CA SER A 92 23.06 15.69 9.97
C SER A 92 21.81 15.92 10.84
N PRO A 93 21.67 17.06 11.53
CA PRO A 93 20.59 17.31 12.50
C PRO A 93 19.17 17.11 11.94
N GLY A 94 18.96 17.38 10.65
CA GLY A 94 17.64 17.25 10.01
C GLY A 94 17.20 15.81 9.72
N LEU A 95 18.14 14.87 9.55
CA LEU A 95 17.84 13.46 9.23
C LEU A 95 17.82 12.56 10.47
N ALA A 96 18.43 12.99 11.57
CA ALA A 96 18.31 12.33 12.88
C ALA A 96 16.85 12.27 13.36
N MET A 97 16.10 13.38 13.26
CA MET A 97 14.67 13.45 13.62
C MET A 97 13.78 12.58 12.71
N VAL A 98 14.11 12.51 11.42
CA VAL A 98 13.42 11.64 10.46
C VAL A 98 13.64 10.16 10.81
N GLY A 99 14.84 9.81 11.29
CA GLY A 99 15.16 8.46 11.75
C GLY A 99 14.28 7.94 12.90
N GLU A 100 13.89 8.80 13.84
CA GLU A 100 13.04 8.44 14.99
C GLU A 100 11.57 8.26 14.59
N VAL A 101 11.01 9.21 13.82
CA VAL A 101 9.62 9.13 13.31
C VAL A 101 9.44 7.89 12.43
N LEU A 102 10.45 7.56 11.61
CA LEU A 102 10.42 6.38 10.76
C LEU A 102 10.54 5.07 11.56
N HIS A 103 11.33 5.06 12.63
CA HIS A 103 11.41 3.90 13.52
C HIS A 103 10.04 3.61 14.16
N GLN A 104 9.30 4.64 14.57
CA GLN A 104 7.95 4.48 15.10
C GLN A 104 6.93 4.01 14.05
N LEU A 105 7.08 4.42 12.79
CA LEU A 105 6.23 3.96 11.68
C LEU A 105 6.50 2.49 11.30
N ALA A 106 7.75 2.06 11.31
CA ALA A 106 8.12 0.67 11.03
C ALA A 106 7.55 -0.32 12.07
N HIS A 107 7.40 0.11 13.31
CA HIS A 107 6.84 -0.69 14.41
C HIS A 107 5.33 -0.51 14.60
N HIS A 108 4.68 0.36 13.81
CA HIS A 108 3.23 0.50 13.80
C HIS A 108 2.59 -0.68 13.05
N GLN A 109 2.46 -1.81 13.75
CA GLN A 109 1.60 -2.90 13.32
C GLN A 109 0.18 -2.62 13.84
N ARG A 110 -0.81 -2.55 12.94
CA ARG A 110 -2.20 -2.73 13.39
C ARG A 110 -2.33 -4.10 14.07
N PRO A 111 -3.22 -4.25 15.06
CA PRO A 111 -3.48 -5.55 15.66
C PRO A 111 -3.64 -6.60 14.56
N PRO A 112 -3.03 -7.80 14.69
CA PRO A 112 -3.12 -8.83 13.68
C PRO A 112 -4.59 -9.06 13.33
N ALA A 113 -4.89 -9.11 12.03
CA ALA A 113 -6.22 -9.49 11.56
C ALA A 113 -6.54 -10.84 12.19
N ARG A 114 -7.44 -10.84 13.18
CA ARG A 114 -7.94 -12.07 13.79
C ARG A 114 -8.69 -12.80 12.68
N PRO A 115 -8.29 -14.01 12.29
CA PRO A 115 -9.10 -14.83 11.41
C PRO A 115 -10.35 -15.20 12.23
N GLY A 116 -11.39 -14.37 12.16
CA GLY A 116 -12.69 -14.71 12.69
C GLY A 116 -13.19 -15.88 11.84
N SER A 117 -13.12 -17.09 12.40
CA SER A 117 -13.77 -18.24 11.82
C SER A 117 -15.26 -17.89 11.64
N ALA A 118 -15.72 -17.77 10.40
CA ALA A 118 -17.15 -17.73 10.08
C ALA A 118 -17.84 -19.10 10.30
N ARG A 119 -17.19 -19.99 11.05
CA ARG A 119 -17.74 -21.25 11.56
C ARG A 119 -17.58 -21.27 13.07
N GLU A 120 -18.45 -20.55 13.76
CA GLU A 120 -19.12 -21.12 14.92
C GLU A 120 -20.62 -21.15 14.61
N PRO A 121 -21.11 -22.19 13.88
CA PRO A 121 -22.52 -22.46 13.85
C PRO A 121 -22.85 -23.22 15.15
N ASN A 122 -23.36 -22.44 16.10
CA ASN A 122 -24.07 -22.84 17.31
C ASN A 122 -23.24 -22.97 18.62
N PRO A 123 -23.65 -22.23 19.69
CA PRO A 123 -23.17 -22.39 21.05
C PRO A 123 -23.77 -23.65 21.66
N ASP A 124 -23.13 -24.25 22.66
CA ASP A 124 -23.83 -25.10 23.62
C ASP A 124 -23.03 -25.32 24.92
N TYR A 125 -23.78 -25.12 26.02
CA TYR A 125 -23.54 -25.32 27.46
C TYR A 125 -22.83 -24.21 28.25
#